data_AF-A0A6N6VTS5-F1
#
_entry.id   AF-A0A6N6VTS5-F1
#
_cell.length_a   1.000
_cell.length_b   1.000
_cell.length_c   1.000
_cell.angle_alpha   90.00
_cell.angle_beta   90.00
_cell.angle_gamma   90.00
#
_symmetry.space_group_name_H-M   'P 1'
#
loop_
_entity.id
_entity.type
_entity.pdbx_description
1 polymer ?
#
loop_
_entity_poly.entity_id
_entity_poly.type
_entity_poly.pdbx_seq_one_letter_code
_entity_poly.pdbx_strand_id
1 'polypeptide(L)'
;MIITKNLKLLFGIFISFNLFSNISYAQNDSAIKDKETVSESTKETNTIAKETSEDQINIKILDKLWDNRETNEGEQEIINFFKKEVKVPNDFNISWRTSRLVYYYGNFMQVETLTKSEKTKIFKYGYEAGEIAKKLEPKRVEGFYWYAINLGSYGLSKGIFSALNNAKPGRDALIEASKIDPKYQWCGPLRILGRYYQEVPGGLISFGDKKIAEEYYNKAIQSCPEYRLNTMYLGILKKKAGDKNVALELFKKAQTLPDVDGKIEEKRYAKELAENIKSVQNM
;
A
#
# COMPACT_ATOMS: atom_id res chain seq x y z
N MET A 1 -7.69 -13.93 -30.82
CA MET A 1 -6.27 -13.58 -30.64
C MET A 1 -6.00 -12.08 -30.35
N ILE A 2 -7.02 -11.20 -30.39
CA ILE A 2 -6.88 -9.75 -30.12
C ILE A 2 -7.03 -9.41 -28.61
N ILE A 3 -7.79 -10.23 -27.87
CA ILE A 3 -8.09 -10.04 -26.44
C ILE A 3 -6.83 -10.19 -25.55
N THR A 4 -5.89 -11.07 -25.92
CA THR A 4 -4.66 -11.33 -25.15
C THR A 4 -3.56 -10.27 -25.34
N LYS A 5 -3.58 -9.53 -26.47
CA LYS A 5 -2.60 -8.46 -26.73
C LYS A 5 -2.85 -7.20 -25.88
N ASN A 6 -4.12 -6.84 -25.66
CA ASN A 6 -4.49 -5.70 -24.81
C ASN A 6 -4.30 -5.97 -23.31
N LEU A 7 -4.33 -7.24 -22.87
CA LEU A 7 -4.08 -7.60 -21.47
C LEU A 7 -2.59 -7.48 -21.09
N LYS A 8 -1.67 -7.76 -22.03
CA LYS A 8 -0.21 -7.59 -21.80
C LYS A 8 0.21 -6.12 -21.71
N LEU A 9 -0.47 -5.21 -22.41
CA LEU A 9 -0.14 -3.77 -22.42
C LEU A 9 -0.58 -3.06 -21.12
N LEU A 10 -1.61 -3.57 -20.44
CA LEU A 10 -2.04 -3.09 -19.11
C LEU A 10 -1.08 -3.51 -17.98
N PHE A 11 -0.31 -4.59 -18.18
CA PHE A 11 0.56 -5.16 -17.15
C PHE A 11 1.94 -4.50 -17.05
N GLY A 12 2.38 -3.75 -18.06
CA GLY A 12 3.68 -3.09 -18.09
C GLY A 12 3.83 -1.85 -17.19
N ILE A 13 2.81 -1.49 -16.42
CA ILE A 13 2.83 -0.28 -15.54
C ILE A 13 2.59 -0.63 -14.06
N PHE A 14 2.29 -1.90 -13.74
CA PHE A 14 2.24 -2.37 -12.33
C PHE A 14 3.29 -3.44 -12.00
N ILE A 15 4.06 -3.90 -13.00
CA ILE A 15 5.24 -4.76 -12.82
C ILE A 15 6.33 -4.28 -13.80
N SER A 16 7.06 -3.23 -13.42
CA SER A 16 8.34 -2.88 -14.04
C SER A 16 9.38 -2.59 -12.95
N PHE A 17 9.65 -3.61 -12.15
CA PHE A 17 10.90 -3.74 -11.40
C PHE A 17 11.48 -5.12 -11.71
N ASN A 18 12.33 -5.14 -12.72
CA ASN A 18 13.32 -6.19 -12.95
C ASN A 18 14.55 -5.49 -13.52
N LEU A 19 15.41 -4.96 -12.65
CA LEU A 19 16.79 -4.63 -13.00
C LEU A 19 17.69 -4.99 -11.82
N PHE A 20 18.50 -6.01 -12.07
CA PHE A 20 19.62 -6.60 -11.32
C PHE A 20 20.38 -5.67 -10.34
N SER A 21 20.74 -6.22 -9.17
CA SER A 21 22.14 -6.37 -8.78
C SER A 21 22.30 -7.32 -7.58
N ASN A 22 23.20 -8.30 -7.75
CA ASN A 22 23.67 -9.22 -6.73
C ASN A 22 24.53 -8.48 -5.70
N ILE A 23 24.22 -8.61 -4.41
CA ILE A 23 25.22 -8.48 -3.35
C ILE A 23 24.93 -9.57 -2.32
N SER A 24 25.76 -10.61 -2.32
CA SER A 24 25.83 -11.62 -1.26
C SER A 24 26.51 -11.00 -0.04
N TYR A 25 25.92 -11.19 1.15
CA TYR A 25 26.68 -11.10 2.40
C TYR A 25 26.59 -12.41 3.16
N ALA A 26 27.78 -12.94 3.46
CA ALA A 26 28.06 -14.21 4.10
C ALA A 26 27.65 -14.19 5.58
N GLN A 27 27.10 -15.32 6.03
CA GLN A 27 26.95 -15.65 7.45
C GLN A 27 28.32 -16.02 8.01
N ASN A 28 28.67 -15.44 9.16
CA ASN A 28 29.71 -15.99 10.03
C ASN A 28 29.04 -16.48 11.32
N ASP A 29 29.01 -17.80 11.46
CA ASP A 29 28.82 -18.50 12.72
C ASP A 29 30.05 -18.32 13.61
N SER A 30 29.83 -18.15 14.91
CA SER A 30 30.76 -18.67 15.91
C SER A 30 29.99 -19.16 17.13
N ALA A 31 30.09 -20.47 17.34
CA ALA A 31 29.60 -21.22 18.48
C ALA A 31 30.76 -21.55 19.42
N ILE A 32 30.61 -21.33 20.73
CA ILE A 32 31.33 -21.97 21.84
C ILE A 32 30.35 -21.91 23.05
N LYS A 33 29.71 -22.98 23.55
CA LYS A 33 30.09 -24.24 24.23
C LYS A 33 30.02 -24.20 25.77
N ASP A 34 29.28 -25.19 26.28
CA ASP A 34 29.45 -26.00 27.49
C ASP A 34 28.69 -25.67 28.83
N LYS A 35 27.64 -26.50 29.04
CA LYS A 35 27.43 -27.54 30.09
C LYS A 35 27.06 -27.23 31.56
N GLU A 36 25.90 -27.81 31.90
CA GLU A 36 25.58 -28.79 32.99
C GLU A 36 24.96 -28.39 34.36
N THR A 37 23.84 -29.11 34.62
CA THR A 37 23.24 -29.69 35.86
C THR A 37 22.41 -28.88 36.89
N VAL A 38 21.08 -29.04 36.77
CA VAL A 38 20.03 -29.55 37.71
C VAL A 38 20.13 -29.27 39.22
N SER A 39 19.08 -28.64 39.79
CA SER A 39 18.35 -29.12 40.99
C SER A 39 16.96 -28.46 41.13
N GLU A 40 16.06 -29.19 41.79
CA GLU A 40 14.59 -29.07 41.78
C GLU A 40 13.99 -28.35 43.00
N SER A 41 12.79 -27.78 42.81
CA SER A 41 11.79 -27.34 43.82
C SER A 41 12.16 -26.09 44.65
N THR A 42 11.30 -25.14 45.02
CA THR A 42 9.83 -25.05 45.11
C THR A 42 9.48 -23.55 45.19
N LYS A 43 8.46 -23.10 44.43
CA LYS A 43 7.42 -22.13 44.83
C LYS A 43 6.72 -21.58 43.59
N GLU A 44 5.63 -22.27 43.29
CA GLU A 44 4.47 -21.76 42.57
C GLU A 44 3.98 -20.44 43.19
N THR A 45 3.17 -19.71 42.42
CA THR A 45 2.59 -18.37 42.69
C THR A 45 3.47 -17.16 42.35
N ASN A 46 3.88 -17.03 41.08
CA ASN A 46 3.84 -15.71 40.40
C ASN A 46 3.94 -15.75 38.86
N THR A 47 3.60 -16.86 38.23
CA THR A 47 3.78 -17.11 36.78
C THR A 47 2.48 -17.06 35.98
N ILE A 48 1.53 -16.18 36.34
CA ILE A 48 0.30 -15.95 35.53
C ILE A 48 0.21 -14.48 35.05
N ALA A 49 1.07 -13.58 35.56
CA ALA A 49 1.03 -12.15 35.21
C ALA A 49 2.15 -11.70 34.25
N LYS A 50 3.00 -12.60 33.74
CA LYS A 50 4.16 -12.23 32.91
C LYS A 50 4.10 -12.68 31.45
N GLU A 51 3.07 -13.44 31.04
CA GLU A 51 2.87 -13.88 29.64
C GLU A 51 1.86 -13.02 28.85
N THR A 52 1.35 -11.91 29.39
CA THR A 52 0.20 -11.20 28.79
C THR A 52 0.44 -9.76 28.33
N SER A 53 1.67 -9.22 28.38
CA SER A 53 1.91 -7.81 27.99
C SER A 53 2.84 -7.59 26.78
N GLU A 54 3.75 -8.52 26.44
CA GLU A 54 4.75 -8.30 25.38
C GLU A 54 4.28 -8.67 23.95
N ASP A 55 3.19 -9.44 23.85
CA ASP A 55 2.62 -9.89 22.56
C ASP A 55 1.33 -9.16 22.17
N GLN A 56 0.86 -8.23 23.00
CA GLN A 56 -0.34 -7.47 22.67
C GLN A 56 0.00 -6.23 21.83
N ILE A 57 -0.50 -6.24 20.60
CA ILE A 57 -0.54 -5.05 19.75
C ILE A 57 -1.31 -3.92 20.46
N ASN A 58 -0.72 -2.73 20.50
CA ASN A 58 -1.35 -1.54 21.08
C ASN A 58 -1.02 -0.29 20.26
N ILE A 59 -1.76 0.79 20.52
CA ILE A 59 -1.68 2.05 19.77
C ILE A 59 -0.27 2.66 19.85
N LYS A 60 0.36 2.66 21.04
CA LYS A 60 1.70 3.26 21.23
C LYS A 60 2.76 2.54 20.39
N ILE A 61 2.70 1.21 20.31
CA ILE A 61 3.61 0.43 19.45
C ILE A 61 3.39 0.80 17.98
N LEU A 62 2.14 0.82 17.50
CA LEU A 62 1.84 1.11 16.10
C LEU A 62 2.24 2.53 15.68
N ASP A 63 2.03 3.52 16.56
CA ASP A 63 2.44 4.90 16.31
C ASP A 63 3.97 5.01 16.31
N LYS A 64 4.68 4.38 17.27
CA LYS A 64 6.15 4.30 17.25
C LYS A 64 6.68 3.68 15.96
N LEU A 65 6.11 2.56 15.51
CA LEU A 65 6.53 1.90 14.27
C LEU A 65 6.31 2.81 13.06
N TRP A 66 5.19 3.53 13.02
CA TRP A 66 4.88 4.44 11.93
C TRP A 66 5.81 5.65 11.88
N ASP A 67 6.09 6.26 13.04
CA ASP A 67 6.92 7.46 13.14
C ASP A 67 8.39 7.17 12.84
N ASN A 68 8.85 5.94 13.14
CA ASN A 68 10.22 5.50 12.88
C ASN A 68 10.37 4.69 11.57
N ARG A 69 9.33 4.58 10.74
CA ARG A 69 9.27 3.64 9.59
C ARG A 69 10.35 3.81 8.52
N GLU A 70 11.03 4.95 8.50
CA GLU A 70 12.11 5.27 7.56
C GLU A 70 13.51 5.21 8.19
N THR A 71 13.60 4.79 9.46
CA THR A 71 14.88 4.55 10.15
C THR A 71 15.28 3.07 10.02
N ASN A 72 16.59 2.79 10.12
CA ASN A 72 17.09 1.41 10.07
C ASN A 72 16.53 0.57 11.24
N GLU A 73 16.45 1.16 12.43
CA GLU A 73 15.90 0.54 13.62
C GLU A 73 14.40 0.26 13.44
N GLY A 74 13.65 1.26 12.96
CA GLY A 74 12.21 1.12 12.70
C GLY A 74 11.90 0.07 11.63
N GLU A 75 12.73 -0.06 10.59
CA GLU A 75 12.59 -1.13 9.59
C GLU A 75 12.68 -2.52 10.26
N GLN A 76 13.69 -2.74 11.10
CA GLN A 76 13.85 -4.01 11.82
C GLN A 76 12.70 -4.26 12.81
N GLU A 77 12.24 -3.22 13.50
CA GLU A 77 11.08 -3.32 14.40
C GLU A 77 9.80 -3.69 13.64
N ILE A 78 9.56 -3.12 12.45
CA ILE A 78 8.40 -3.45 11.61
C ILE A 78 8.49 -4.89 11.09
N ILE A 79 9.67 -5.33 10.64
CA ILE A 79 9.89 -6.74 10.22
C ILE A 79 9.56 -7.68 11.36
N ASN A 80 10.10 -7.42 12.55
CA ASN A 80 9.85 -8.25 13.74
C ASN A 80 8.39 -8.22 14.16
N PHE A 81 7.73 -7.06 14.07
CA PHE A 81 6.29 -6.94 14.34
C PHE A 81 5.45 -7.86 13.45
N PHE A 82 5.71 -7.89 12.14
CA PHE A 82 4.95 -8.76 11.22
C PHE A 82 5.33 -10.25 11.31
N LYS A 83 6.56 -10.58 11.73
CA LYS A 83 6.98 -11.97 12.01
C LYS A 83 6.22 -12.60 13.19
N LYS A 84 5.72 -11.80 14.14
CA LYS A 84 4.93 -12.30 15.27
C LYS A 84 3.53 -12.80 14.89
N GLU A 85 3.02 -12.42 13.72
CA GLU A 85 1.70 -12.83 13.20
C GLU A 85 0.53 -12.64 14.20
N VAL A 86 0.61 -11.56 15.00
CA VAL A 86 -0.40 -11.24 16.02
C VAL A 86 -1.76 -11.00 15.35
N LYS A 87 -2.82 -11.60 15.91
CA LYS A 87 -4.19 -11.34 15.44
C LYS A 87 -4.60 -9.90 15.76
N VAL A 88 -5.18 -9.19 14.78
CA VAL A 88 -5.73 -7.84 14.97
C VAL A 88 -6.90 -7.89 15.97
N PRO A 89 -6.83 -7.17 17.10
CA PRO A 89 -7.95 -7.03 18.04
C PRO A 89 -9.15 -6.32 17.40
N ASN A 90 -10.33 -6.55 17.94
CA ASN A 90 -11.55 -5.86 17.54
C ASN A 90 -11.60 -4.43 18.12
N ASP A 91 -10.65 -3.60 17.70
CA ASP A 91 -10.49 -2.21 18.13
C ASP A 91 -10.24 -1.32 16.91
N PHE A 92 -10.98 -0.22 16.80
CA PHE A 92 -10.90 0.68 15.65
C PHE A 92 -9.50 1.28 15.48
N ASN A 93 -8.93 1.84 16.56
CA ASN A 93 -7.68 2.58 16.52
C ASN A 93 -6.48 1.70 16.20
N ILE A 94 -6.48 0.46 16.69
CA ILE A 94 -5.47 -0.54 16.37
C ILE A 94 -5.65 -0.97 14.90
N SER A 95 -6.86 -1.32 14.50
CA SER A 95 -7.14 -1.93 13.19
C SER A 95 -6.75 -1.05 12.00
N TRP A 96 -7.13 0.23 11.99
CA TRP A 96 -6.78 1.09 10.86
C TRP A 96 -5.27 1.41 10.82
N ARG A 97 -4.61 1.54 11.98
CA ARG A 97 -3.17 1.76 12.07
C ARG A 97 -2.38 0.55 11.59
N THR A 98 -2.82 -0.66 11.95
CA THR A 98 -2.27 -1.91 11.41
C THR A 98 -2.43 -1.95 9.89
N SER A 99 -3.61 -1.63 9.37
CA SER A 99 -3.88 -1.60 7.92
C SER A 99 -2.98 -0.60 7.19
N ARG A 100 -2.77 0.59 7.76
CA ARG A 100 -1.82 1.60 7.28
C ARG A 100 -0.38 1.08 7.27
N LEU A 101 0.07 0.46 8.35
CA LEU A 101 1.43 -0.06 8.46
C LEU A 101 1.68 -1.20 7.44
N VAL A 102 0.70 -2.06 7.21
CA VAL A 102 0.76 -3.11 6.16
C VAL A 102 0.93 -2.48 4.78
N TYR A 103 0.19 -1.41 4.47
CA TYR A 103 0.32 -0.72 3.20
C TYR A 103 1.76 -0.26 2.96
N TYR A 104 2.36 0.39 3.95
CA TYR A 104 3.75 0.84 3.87
C TYR A 104 4.73 -0.33 3.72
N TYR A 105 4.62 -1.32 4.61
CA TYR A 105 5.46 -2.52 4.63
C TYR A 105 5.49 -3.24 3.28
N GLY A 106 4.31 -3.53 2.72
CA GLY A 106 4.21 -4.31 1.48
C GLY A 106 4.48 -3.52 0.20
N ASN A 107 4.17 -2.21 0.15
CA ASN A 107 4.28 -1.42 -1.08
C ASN A 107 5.52 -0.53 -1.16
N PHE A 108 6.25 -0.31 -0.06
CA PHE A 108 7.43 0.56 -0.06
C PHE A 108 8.65 -0.11 0.55
N MET A 109 8.48 -0.78 1.70
CA MET A 109 9.62 -1.33 2.43
C MET A 109 10.10 -2.67 1.86
N GLN A 110 9.19 -3.61 1.62
CA GLN A 110 9.51 -5.00 1.28
C GLN A 110 9.04 -5.38 -0.14
N VAL A 111 9.16 -4.42 -1.07
CA VAL A 111 8.66 -4.55 -2.45
C VAL A 111 9.38 -5.66 -3.20
N GLU A 112 10.69 -5.79 -3.03
CA GLU A 112 11.52 -6.76 -3.77
C GLU A 112 11.84 -8.02 -2.96
N THR A 113 11.63 -7.99 -1.64
CA THR A 113 11.99 -9.07 -0.72
C THR A 113 10.86 -10.08 -0.51
N LEU A 114 9.59 -9.64 -0.42
CA LEU A 114 8.48 -10.56 -0.23
C LEU A 114 8.17 -11.32 -1.51
N THR A 115 8.06 -12.64 -1.39
CA THR A 115 7.49 -13.50 -2.42
C THR A 115 6.02 -13.14 -2.68
N LYS A 116 5.47 -13.62 -3.81
CA LYS A 116 4.05 -13.46 -4.14
C LYS A 116 3.12 -13.99 -3.05
N SER A 117 3.48 -15.12 -2.43
CA SER A 117 2.68 -15.75 -1.37
C SER A 117 2.68 -14.87 -0.11
N GLU A 118 3.85 -14.38 0.31
CA GLU A 118 3.98 -13.51 1.47
C GLU A 118 3.28 -12.17 1.26
N LYS A 119 3.37 -11.56 0.06
CA LYS A 119 2.58 -10.37 -0.30
C LYS A 119 1.08 -10.64 -0.17
N THR A 120 0.63 -11.81 -0.60
CA THR A 120 -0.78 -12.19 -0.49
C THR A 120 -1.21 -12.34 0.96
N LYS A 121 -0.37 -12.95 1.81
CA LYS A 121 -0.65 -13.08 3.25
C LYS A 121 -0.68 -11.71 3.93
N ILE A 122 0.29 -10.85 3.65
CA ILE A 122 0.41 -9.55 4.32
C ILE A 122 -0.71 -8.60 3.91
N PHE A 123 -1.04 -8.49 2.62
CA PHE A 123 -2.14 -7.63 2.19
C PHE A 123 -3.51 -8.18 2.60
N LYS A 124 -3.62 -9.51 2.77
CA LYS A 124 -4.80 -10.10 3.41
C LYS A 124 -4.97 -9.58 4.83
N TYR A 125 -3.92 -9.70 5.64
CA TYR A 125 -3.89 -9.17 7.00
C TYR A 125 -4.24 -7.67 7.05
N GLY A 126 -3.70 -6.87 6.12
CA GLY A 126 -4.00 -5.45 6.01
C GLY A 126 -5.45 -5.13 5.67
N TYR A 127 -6.07 -5.80 4.68
CA TYR A 127 -7.45 -5.49 4.33
C TYR A 127 -8.42 -6.01 5.41
N GLU A 128 -8.14 -7.15 6.06
CA GLU A 128 -8.95 -7.65 7.17
C GLU A 128 -8.94 -6.67 8.35
N ALA A 129 -7.77 -6.09 8.67
CA ALA A 129 -7.67 -5.01 9.64
C ALA A 129 -8.50 -3.77 9.23
N GLY A 130 -8.38 -3.33 7.96
CA GLY A 130 -9.20 -2.23 7.44
C GLY A 130 -10.70 -2.53 7.50
N GLU A 131 -11.08 -3.78 7.26
CA GLU A 131 -12.48 -4.22 7.34
C GLU A 131 -13.04 -4.15 8.76
N ILE A 132 -12.26 -4.56 9.78
CA ILE A 132 -12.63 -4.39 11.19
C ILE A 132 -12.86 -2.90 11.49
N ALA A 133 -11.90 -2.03 11.14
CA ALA A 133 -12.01 -0.59 11.40
C ALA A 133 -13.25 0.04 10.73
N LYS A 134 -13.50 -0.28 9.46
CA LYS A 134 -14.68 0.16 8.69
C LYS A 134 -15.99 -0.24 9.38
N LYS A 135 -16.06 -1.45 9.96
CA LYS A 135 -17.28 -1.95 10.62
C LYS A 135 -17.50 -1.31 11.99
N LEU A 136 -16.44 -1.09 12.76
CA LEU A 136 -16.51 -0.52 14.10
C LEU A 136 -16.90 0.96 14.06
N GLU A 137 -16.33 1.74 13.14
CA GLU A 137 -16.58 3.18 13.04
C GLU A 137 -16.96 3.57 11.59
N PRO A 138 -18.19 3.30 11.16
CA PRO A 138 -18.63 3.53 9.77
C PRO A 138 -18.78 5.01 9.40
N LYS A 139 -18.53 5.94 10.33
CA LYS A 139 -18.51 7.40 10.09
C LYS A 139 -17.09 7.95 9.98
N ARG A 140 -16.07 7.10 10.04
CA ARG A 140 -14.64 7.45 10.03
C ARG A 140 -13.97 6.97 8.75
N VAL A 141 -13.17 7.84 8.13
CA VAL A 141 -12.60 7.62 6.79
C VAL A 141 -11.54 6.51 6.77
N GLU A 142 -10.81 6.33 7.88
CA GLU A 142 -9.59 5.54 7.95
C GLU A 142 -9.83 4.07 7.60
N GLY A 143 -10.89 3.48 8.14
CA GLY A 143 -11.26 2.09 7.88
C GLY A 143 -11.59 1.83 6.41
N PHE A 144 -12.40 2.70 5.81
CA PHE A 144 -12.76 2.60 4.39
C PHE A 144 -11.56 2.77 3.47
N TYR A 145 -10.74 3.80 3.72
CA TYR A 145 -9.57 4.06 2.89
C TYR A 145 -8.57 2.91 2.97
N TRP A 146 -8.09 2.55 4.17
CA TRP A 146 -7.05 1.52 4.30
C TRP A 146 -7.53 0.13 3.92
N TYR A 147 -8.83 -0.18 4.09
CA TYR A 147 -9.46 -1.37 3.50
C TYR A 147 -9.28 -1.41 1.99
N ALA A 148 -9.70 -0.36 1.28
CA ALA A 148 -9.67 -0.33 -0.18
C ALA A 148 -8.24 -0.39 -0.76
N ILE A 149 -7.30 0.30 -0.12
CA ILE A 149 -5.89 0.29 -0.52
C ILE A 149 -5.31 -1.13 -0.42
N ASN A 150 -5.44 -1.76 0.75
CA ASN A 150 -4.90 -3.10 0.96
C ASN A 150 -5.65 -4.18 0.17
N LEU A 151 -6.97 -4.03 -0.03
CA LEU A 151 -7.75 -4.94 -0.85
C LEU A 151 -7.29 -4.91 -2.32
N GLY A 152 -6.97 -3.72 -2.85
CA GLY A 152 -6.35 -3.58 -4.16
C GLY A 152 -5.00 -4.29 -4.25
N SER A 153 -4.11 -4.07 -3.28
CA SER A 153 -2.81 -4.74 -3.21
C SER A 153 -2.94 -6.27 -3.09
N TYR A 154 -3.89 -6.77 -2.30
CA TYR A 154 -4.21 -8.21 -2.20
C TYR A 154 -4.70 -8.79 -3.53
N GLY A 155 -5.62 -8.09 -4.20
CA GLY A 155 -6.13 -8.52 -5.50
C GLY A 155 -5.00 -8.63 -6.53
N LEU A 156 -4.14 -7.61 -6.60
CA LEU A 156 -2.98 -7.59 -7.49
C LEU A 156 -1.96 -8.69 -7.15
N SER A 157 -1.70 -8.94 -5.86
CA SER A 157 -0.76 -9.99 -5.45
C SER A 157 -1.24 -11.39 -5.83
N LYS A 158 -2.55 -11.63 -5.90
CA LYS A 158 -3.11 -12.89 -6.41
C LYS A 158 -3.12 -12.96 -7.94
N GLY A 159 -3.44 -11.85 -8.60
CA GLY A 159 -3.44 -11.72 -10.05
C GLY A 159 -4.71 -11.07 -10.59
N ILE A 160 -4.78 -10.86 -11.90
CA ILE A 160 -5.78 -9.99 -12.53
C ILE A 160 -7.24 -10.34 -12.24
N PHE A 161 -7.59 -11.63 -12.21
CA PHE A 161 -8.97 -12.05 -11.90
C PHE A 161 -9.35 -11.72 -10.46
N SER A 162 -8.43 -11.92 -9.52
CA SER A 162 -8.66 -11.55 -8.12
C SER A 162 -8.73 -10.03 -7.95
N ALA A 163 -7.88 -9.28 -8.64
CA ALA A 163 -7.94 -7.82 -8.65
C ALA A 163 -9.31 -7.32 -9.17
N LEU A 164 -9.82 -7.90 -10.26
CA LEU A 164 -11.11 -7.53 -10.83
C LEU A 164 -12.28 -7.84 -9.89
N ASN A 165 -12.30 -9.03 -9.27
CA ASN A 165 -13.34 -9.40 -8.31
C ASN A 165 -13.37 -8.49 -7.08
N ASN A 166 -12.19 -8.03 -6.64
CA ASN A 166 -12.05 -7.15 -5.48
C ASN A 166 -12.24 -5.66 -5.81
N ALA A 167 -12.23 -5.27 -7.10
CA ALA A 167 -12.29 -3.87 -7.50
C ALA A 167 -13.60 -3.19 -7.10
N LYS A 168 -14.75 -3.89 -7.17
CA LYS A 168 -16.03 -3.31 -6.80
C LYS A 168 -16.13 -3.02 -5.29
N PRO A 169 -15.84 -3.96 -4.38
CA PRO A 169 -15.79 -3.66 -2.94
C PRO A 169 -14.80 -2.54 -2.57
N GLY A 170 -13.62 -2.50 -3.22
CA GLY A 170 -12.66 -1.42 -3.01
C GLY A 170 -13.17 -0.06 -3.48
N ARG A 171 -13.80 0.00 -4.65
CA ARG A 171 -14.46 1.22 -5.17
C ARG A 171 -15.53 1.71 -4.20
N ASP A 172 -16.43 0.82 -3.78
CA ASP A 172 -17.57 1.19 -2.93
C ASP A 172 -17.08 1.74 -1.58
N ALA A 173 -16.01 1.16 -1.02
CA ALA A 173 -15.38 1.71 0.17
C ALA A 173 -14.75 3.09 -0.07
N LEU A 174 -14.09 3.33 -1.21
CA LEU A 174 -13.52 4.64 -1.53
C LEU A 174 -14.60 5.71 -1.79
N ILE A 175 -15.76 5.31 -2.33
CA ILE A 175 -16.92 6.19 -2.46
C ILE A 175 -17.36 6.66 -1.07
N GLU A 176 -17.52 5.75 -0.10
CA GLU A 176 -17.85 6.14 1.28
C GLU A 176 -16.75 6.99 1.92
N ALA A 177 -15.47 6.61 1.76
CA ALA A 177 -14.34 7.41 2.23
C ALA A 177 -14.39 8.85 1.69
N SER A 178 -14.69 9.02 0.40
CA SER A 178 -14.77 10.34 -0.24
C SER A 178 -15.94 11.19 0.24
N LYS A 179 -17.03 10.57 0.71
CA LYS A 179 -18.16 11.28 1.33
C LYS A 179 -17.82 11.78 2.73
N ILE A 180 -17.02 11.00 3.48
CA ILE A 180 -16.63 11.31 4.86
C ILE A 180 -15.52 12.38 4.89
N ASP A 181 -14.41 12.11 4.22
CA ASP A 181 -13.28 13.03 4.12
C ASP A 181 -12.59 12.87 2.75
N PRO A 182 -12.97 13.70 1.76
CA PRO A 182 -12.37 13.63 0.43
C PRO A 182 -10.90 14.07 0.39
N LYS A 183 -10.39 14.76 1.43
CA LYS A 183 -9.01 15.24 1.51
C LYS A 183 -8.07 14.30 2.25
N TYR A 184 -8.61 13.27 2.92
CA TYR A 184 -7.82 12.27 3.63
C TYR A 184 -6.67 11.75 2.77
N GLN A 185 -5.45 11.72 3.32
CA GLN A 185 -4.23 11.26 2.65
C GLN A 185 -4.01 11.98 1.31
N TRP A 186 -4.03 13.32 1.35
CA TRP A 186 -3.86 14.21 0.19
C TRP A 186 -4.80 13.89 -0.97
N CYS A 187 -6.09 13.80 -0.66
CA CYS A 187 -7.15 13.45 -1.60
C CYS A 187 -7.01 12.01 -2.14
N GLY A 188 -6.49 11.11 -1.31
CA GLY A 188 -6.34 9.69 -1.60
C GLY A 188 -7.62 9.02 -2.08
N PRO A 189 -8.80 9.20 -1.43
CA PRO A 189 -10.05 8.61 -1.89
C PRO A 189 -10.37 8.95 -3.35
N LEU A 190 -10.26 10.22 -3.73
CA LEU A 190 -10.53 10.70 -5.08
C LEU A 190 -9.50 10.15 -6.08
N ARG A 191 -8.20 10.26 -5.76
CA ARG A 191 -7.13 9.79 -6.64
C ARG A 191 -7.24 8.29 -6.91
N ILE A 192 -7.55 7.48 -5.91
CA ILE A 192 -7.63 6.02 -6.09
C ILE A 192 -8.92 5.62 -6.79
N LEU A 193 -10.04 6.33 -6.60
CA LEU A 193 -11.23 6.17 -7.45
C LEU A 193 -10.88 6.41 -8.92
N GLY A 194 -10.16 7.49 -9.22
CA GLY A 194 -9.62 7.76 -10.55
C GLY A 194 -8.85 6.56 -11.12
N ARG A 195 -7.96 5.97 -10.32
CA ARG A 195 -7.22 4.76 -10.72
C ARG A 195 -8.11 3.55 -10.97
N TYR A 196 -9.13 3.33 -10.15
CA TYR A 196 -10.04 2.19 -10.31
C TYR A 196 -10.84 2.31 -11.62
N TYR A 197 -11.46 3.47 -11.85
CA TYR A 197 -12.18 3.75 -13.09
C TYR A 197 -11.26 3.73 -14.32
N GLN A 198 -9.98 4.08 -14.15
CA GLN A 198 -8.98 3.97 -15.20
C GLN A 198 -8.59 2.52 -15.49
N GLU A 199 -8.27 1.70 -14.51
CA GLU A 199 -7.57 0.43 -14.77
C GLU A 199 -8.50 -0.77 -15.04
N VAL A 200 -9.73 -0.77 -14.51
CA VAL A 200 -10.64 -1.90 -14.75
C VAL A 200 -11.33 -1.78 -16.12
N PRO A 201 -11.78 -2.90 -16.72
CA PRO A 201 -12.61 -2.87 -17.93
C PRO A 201 -13.93 -2.12 -17.72
N GLY A 202 -14.45 -1.49 -18.77
CA GLY A 202 -15.78 -0.87 -18.76
C GLY A 202 -16.91 -1.77 -19.27
N GLY A 203 -18.07 -1.17 -19.47
CA GLY A 203 -19.23 -1.79 -20.10
C GLY A 203 -19.90 -2.88 -19.26
N LEU A 204 -20.27 -4.00 -19.88
CA LEU A 204 -20.98 -5.10 -19.20
C LEU A 204 -20.09 -5.93 -18.27
N ILE A 205 -18.75 -5.76 -18.34
CA ILE A 205 -17.79 -6.58 -17.59
C ILE A 205 -17.51 -5.97 -16.21
N SER A 206 -17.27 -4.65 -16.16
CA SER A 206 -16.97 -3.93 -14.93
C SER A 206 -17.22 -2.42 -15.15
N PHE A 207 -16.85 -1.60 -14.17
CA PHE A 207 -17.26 -0.20 -14.06
C PHE A 207 -16.26 0.81 -14.63
N GLY A 208 -15.24 0.35 -15.37
CA GLY A 208 -14.20 1.21 -15.90
C GLY A 208 -14.76 2.30 -16.82
N ASP A 209 -14.36 3.54 -16.58
CA ASP A 209 -14.77 4.70 -17.36
C ASP A 209 -13.68 5.78 -17.28
N LYS A 210 -13.06 6.09 -18.41
CA LYS A 210 -11.93 7.03 -18.48
C LYS A 210 -12.34 8.48 -18.23
N LYS A 211 -13.59 8.85 -18.55
CA LYS A 211 -14.12 10.19 -18.28
C LYS A 211 -14.34 10.36 -16.78
N ILE A 212 -14.95 9.37 -16.14
CA ILE A 212 -15.10 9.36 -14.68
C ILE A 212 -13.73 9.37 -13.99
N ALA A 213 -12.75 8.62 -14.51
CA ALA A 213 -11.39 8.65 -13.98
C ALA A 213 -10.79 10.06 -14.02
N GLU A 214 -10.91 10.75 -15.15
CA GLU A 214 -10.45 12.13 -15.34
C GLU A 214 -11.14 13.10 -14.37
N GLU A 215 -12.45 12.98 -14.18
CA GLU A 215 -13.19 13.81 -13.21
C GLU A 215 -12.66 13.65 -11.79
N TYR A 216 -12.39 12.42 -11.36
CA TYR A 216 -11.83 12.16 -10.03
C TYR A 216 -10.42 12.72 -9.87
N TYR A 217 -9.55 12.59 -10.88
CA TYR A 217 -8.23 13.19 -10.82
C TYR A 217 -8.29 14.72 -10.78
N ASN A 218 -9.15 15.34 -11.58
CA ASN A 218 -9.34 16.79 -11.56
C ASN A 218 -9.84 17.27 -10.20
N LYS A 219 -10.80 16.56 -9.56
CA LYS A 219 -11.23 16.87 -8.19
C LYS A 219 -10.10 16.74 -7.17
N ALA A 220 -9.24 15.73 -7.29
CA ALA A 220 -8.08 15.54 -6.43
C ALA A 220 -7.05 16.67 -6.60
N ILE A 221 -6.74 17.06 -7.84
CA ILE A 221 -5.83 18.17 -8.16
C ILE A 221 -6.39 19.50 -7.64
N GLN A 222 -7.69 19.74 -7.78
CA GLN A 222 -8.32 20.97 -7.28
C GLN A 222 -8.28 21.05 -5.75
N SER A 223 -8.46 19.91 -5.07
CA SER A 223 -8.64 19.87 -3.61
C SER A 223 -7.31 19.73 -2.84
N CYS A 224 -6.32 19.06 -3.44
CA CYS A 224 -4.98 18.84 -2.90
C CYS A 224 -3.94 19.04 -4.03
N PRO A 225 -3.75 20.29 -4.50
CA PRO A 225 -2.91 20.62 -5.66
C PRO A 225 -1.42 20.35 -5.46
N GLU A 226 -0.95 20.35 -4.22
CA GLU A 226 0.44 20.14 -3.84
C GLU A 226 0.88 18.67 -3.95
N TYR A 227 -0.04 17.71 -3.93
CA TYR A 227 0.32 16.30 -3.96
C TYR A 227 0.59 15.81 -5.39
N ARG A 228 1.87 15.59 -5.71
CA ARG A 228 2.34 15.29 -7.07
C ARG A 228 1.60 14.14 -7.75
N LEU A 229 1.21 13.11 -6.99
CA LEU A 229 0.53 11.95 -7.54
C LEU A 229 -0.84 12.29 -8.14
N ASN A 230 -1.55 13.29 -7.62
CA ASN A 230 -2.85 13.71 -8.17
C ASN A 230 -2.68 14.18 -9.62
N THR A 231 -1.65 15.01 -9.87
CA THR A 231 -1.31 15.50 -11.22
C THR A 231 -0.68 14.40 -12.08
N MET A 232 0.20 13.57 -11.51
CA MET A 232 0.87 12.49 -12.23
C MET A 232 -0.12 11.46 -12.80
N TYR A 233 -1.13 11.04 -12.03
CA TYR A 233 -2.08 10.04 -12.53
C TYR A 233 -2.99 10.57 -13.64
N LEU A 234 -3.34 11.86 -13.63
CA LEU A 234 -3.99 12.48 -14.79
C LEU A 234 -3.07 12.45 -16.02
N GLY A 235 -1.77 12.72 -15.84
CA GLY A 235 -0.78 12.59 -16.91
C GLY A 235 -0.69 11.18 -17.48
N ILE A 236 -0.72 10.16 -16.62
CA ILE A 236 -0.75 8.74 -17.04
C ILE A 236 -2.01 8.44 -17.84
N LEU A 237 -3.17 8.95 -17.42
CA LEU A 237 -4.42 8.81 -18.16
C LEU A 237 -4.34 9.43 -19.56
N LYS A 238 -3.84 10.67 -19.66
CA LYS A 238 -3.66 11.37 -20.94
C LYS A 238 -2.65 10.68 -21.85
N LYS A 239 -1.55 10.16 -21.29
CA LYS A 239 -0.59 9.33 -22.03
C LYS A 239 -1.26 8.09 -22.63
N LYS A 240 -2.07 7.38 -21.85
CA LYS A 240 -2.81 6.19 -22.32
C LYS A 240 -3.87 6.54 -23.38
N ALA A 241 -4.39 7.76 -23.39
CA ALA A 241 -5.31 8.26 -24.42
C ALA A 241 -4.60 8.70 -25.72
N GLY A 242 -3.26 8.79 -25.72
CA GLY A 242 -2.47 9.26 -26.86
C GLY A 242 -2.14 10.75 -26.82
N ASP A 243 -2.63 11.49 -25.82
CA ASP A 243 -2.42 12.93 -25.66
C ASP A 243 -1.04 13.24 -25.05
N LYS A 244 0.02 12.93 -25.79
CA LYS A 244 1.42 13.02 -25.33
C LYS A 244 1.80 14.41 -24.82
N ASN A 245 1.39 15.47 -25.52
CA ASN A 245 1.73 16.85 -25.15
C ASN A 245 1.13 17.21 -23.78
N VAL A 246 -0.15 16.91 -23.58
CA VAL A 246 -0.86 17.15 -22.33
C VAL A 246 -0.26 16.30 -21.20
N ALA A 247 0.06 15.03 -21.48
CA ALA A 247 0.72 14.16 -20.52
C ALA A 247 2.07 14.72 -20.06
N LEU A 248 2.91 15.19 -21.00
CA LEU A 248 4.22 15.77 -20.68
C LEU A 248 4.09 17.07 -19.88
N GLU A 249 3.13 17.92 -20.20
CA GLU A 249 2.83 19.13 -19.42
C GLU A 249 2.46 18.78 -17.97
N LEU A 250 1.55 17.83 -17.79
CA LEU A 250 1.14 17.36 -16.47
C LEU A 250 2.30 16.73 -15.69
N PHE A 251 3.15 15.94 -16.33
CA PHE A 251 4.32 15.37 -15.67
C PHE A 251 5.35 16.41 -15.26
N LYS A 252 5.64 17.41 -16.12
CA LYS A 252 6.51 18.52 -15.78
C LYS A 252 5.94 19.35 -14.63
N LYS A 253 4.64 19.61 -14.63
CA LYS A 253 3.96 20.25 -13.49
C LYS A 253 4.15 19.43 -12.22
N ALA A 254 3.87 18.12 -12.26
CA ALA A 254 4.04 17.23 -11.12
C ALA A 254 5.49 17.17 -10.60
N GLN A 255 6.48 17.37 -11.47
CA GLN A 255 7.91 17.38 -11.11
C GLN A 255 8.28 18.61 -10.27
N THR A 256 7.62 19.75 -10.50
CA THR A 256 7.86 21.00 -9.77
C THR A 256 7.17 21.09 -8.41
N LEU A 257 6.27 20.16 -8.09
CA LEU A 257 5.54 20.15 -6.83
C LEU A 257 6.44 19.69 -5.66
N PRO A 258 6.20 20.19 -4.43
CA PRO A 258 6.98 19.83 -3.26
C PRO A 258 6.79 18.36 -2.86
N ASP A 259 7.77 17.83 -2.15
CA ASP A 259 7.65 16.56 -1.42
C ASP A 259 6.81 16.81 -0.17
N VAL A 260 5.71 16.07 0.00
CA VAL A 260 4.79 16.24 1.14
C VAL A 260 4.48 14.93 1.87
N ASP A 261 4.86 13.78 1.30
CA ASP A 261 4.77 12.45 1.91
C ASP A 261 6.11 12.04 2.58
N GLY A 262 6.21 10.78 3.03
CA GLY A 262 7.47 10.20 3.49
C GLY A 262 8.56 10.21 2.41
N LYS A 263 9.84 10.26 2.83
CA LYS A 263 10.99 10.32 1.93
C LYS A 263 11.08 9.08 1.04
N ILE A 264 10.76 7.90 1.56
CA ILE A 264 10.78 6.65 0.80
C ILE A 264 9.66 6.65 -0.24
N GLU A 265 8.46 7.08 0.15
CA GLU A 265 7.30 7.24 -0.71
C GLU A 265 7.60 8.22 -1.86
N GLU A 266 8.07 9.42 -1.55
CA GLU A 266 8.41 10.47 -2.53
C GLU A 266 9.53 10.02 -3.47
N LYS A 267 10.56 9.32 -2.97
CA LYS A 267 11.61 8.75 -3.83
C LYS A 267 11.04 7.78 -4.86
N ARG A 268 10.08 6.93 -4.47
CA ARG A 268 9.39 6.02 -5.42
C ARG A 268 8.59 6.81 -6.44
N TYR A 269 7.84 7.83 -6.00
CA TYR A 269 7.00 8.66 -6.87
C TYR A 269 7.82 9.46 -7.87
N ALA A 270 8.93 10.05 -7.45
CA ALA A 270 9.86 10.78 -8.31
C ALA A 270 10.45 9.88 -9.40
N LYS A 271 10.81 8.63 -9.04
CA LYS A 271 11.26 7.62 -10.01
C LYS A 271 10.18 7.27 -11.03
N GLU A 272 8.97 6.94 -10.58
CA GLU A 272 7.83 6.63 -11.46
C GLU A 272 7.50 7.80 -12.40
N LEU A 273 7.56 9.04 -11.89
CA LEU A 273 7.34 10.25 -12.67
C LEU A 273 8.43 10.44 -13.75
N ALA A 274 9.70 10.27 -13.40
CA ALA A 274 10.81 10.38 -14.35
C ALA A 274 10.71 9.34 -15.47
N GLU A 275 10.32 8.10 -15.14
CA GLU A 275 10.08 7.04 -16.12
C GLU A 275 8.92 7.38 -17.06
N ASN A 276 7.85 7.98 -16.55
CA ASN A 276 6.73 8.44 -17.36
C ASN A 276 7.11 9.60 -18.30
N ILE A 277 7.92 10.56 -17.84
CA ILE A 277 8.46 11.65 -18.68
C ILE A 277 9.28 11.06 -19.82
N LYS A 278 10.25 10.19 -19.50
CA LYS A 278 11.11 9.53 -20.48
C LYS A 278 10.30 8.71 -21.49
N SER A 279 9.28 8.00 -21.00
CA SER A 279 8.36 7.23 -21.84
C SER A 279 7.67 8.11 -22.87
N VAL A 280 7.14 9.28 -22.50
CA VAL A 280 6.46 10.18 -23.46
C VAL A 280 7.43 10.80 -24.46
N GLN A 281 8.63 11.18 -24.02
CA GLN A 281 9.65 11.81 -24.87
C GLN A 281 10.19 10.87 -25.96
N ASN A 282 10.12 9.55 -25.73
CA ASN A 282 10.62 8.53 -26.66
C ASN A 282 9.55 7.93 -27.57
N MET A 283 8.29 8.38 -27.46
CA MET A 283 7.18 7.87 -28.29
C MET A 283 6.99 8.69 -29.56
#